data_AF-A0A6C2UQU6-F1
#
_entry.id   AF-A0A6C2UQU6-F1
#
_cell.length_a   1.000
_cell.length_b   1.000
_cell.length_c   1.000
_cell.angle_alpha   90.00
_cell.angle_beta   90.00
_cell.angle_gamma   90.00
#
_symmetry.space_group_name_H-M   'P 1'
#
loop_
_entity.id
_entity.type
_entity.pdbx_description
1 polymer ?
#
loop_
_entity_poly.entity_id
_entity_poly.type
_entity_poly.pdbx_seq_one_letter_code
_entity_poly.pdbx_strand_id
1 'polypeptide(L)'
;MTREDALAVFRLGPDAVADLLLAMDAQIRGLRTLEVRVAELEGLRAKTLRNGSKSPSSDGLAKPAPKSLRKKSGRKPGGAAGALGRHA
;
A
#
# COMPACT_ATOMS: atom_id res chain seq x y z
N MET A 1 15.78 23.34 20.92
CA MET A 1 15.64 24.30 22.02
C MET A 1 16.48 23.83 23.19
N THR A 2 17.44 24.63 23.62
CA THR A 2 18.19 24.40 24.86
C THR A 2 17.48 25.03 26.06
N ARG A 3 17.90 24.68 27.28
CA ARG A 3 17.35 25.30 28.50
C ARG A 3 17.63 26.81 28.56
N GLU A 4 18.78 27.23 28.04
CA GLU A 4 19.16 28.64 27.98
C GLU A 4 18.24 29.42 27.04
N ASP A 5 17.95 28.87 25.85
CA ASP A 5 17.00 29.47 24.90
C ASP A 5 15.60 29.63 25.53
N ALA A 6 15.12 28.60 26.24
CA ALA A 6 13.81 28.65 26.89
C ALA A 6 13.75 29.74 27.98
N LEU A 7 14.83 29.91 28.74
CA LEU A 7 14.94 31.01 29.72
C LEU A 7 15.04 32.37 29.05
N ALA A 8 15.69 32.47 27.88
CA ALA A 8 15.71 33.70 27.09
C ALA A 8 14.29 34.07 26.64
N VAL A 9 13.49 33.12 26.15
CA VAL A 9 12.09 33.36 25.80
C VAL A 9 11.26 33.76 27.03
N PHE A 10 11.47 33.11 28.17
CA PHE A 10 10.79 33.48 29.41
C PHE A 10 11.05 34.94 29.82
N ARG A 11 12.28 35.44 29.62
CA ARG A 11 12.63 36.85 29.90
C ARG A 11 11.95 37.83 28.96
N LEU A 12 11.53 37.41 27.76
CA LEU A 12 10.79 38.27 26.81
C LEU A 12 9.33 38.50 27.24
N GLY A 13 8.83 37.72 28.19
CA GLY A 13 7.51 37.91 28.78
C GLY A 13 6.49 36.82 28.41
N PRO A 14 5.26 36.93 28.95
CA PRO A 14 4.26 35.88 28.87
C PRO A 14 3.78 35.60 27.45
N ASP A 15 3.64 36.62 26.60
CA ASP A 15 3.15 36.45 25.22
C ASP A 15 4.14 35.63 24.38
N ALA A 16 5.44 35.91 24.49
CA ALA A 16 6.48 35.16 23.79
C ALA A 16 6.52 33.68 24.21
N VAL A 17 6.26 33.40 25.50
CA VAL A 17 6.14 32.03 26.00
C VAL A 17 4.88 31.35 25.45
N ALA A 18 3.75 32.05 25.42
CA ALA A 18 2.50 31.53 24.89
C ALA A 18 2.62 31.19 23.39
N ASP A 19 3.19 32.09 22.59
CA ASP A 19 3.42 31.89 21.16
C ASP A 19 4.30 30.67 20.89
N LEU A 20 5.39 30.52 21.66
CA LEU A 20 6.27 29.37 21.54
C LEU A 20 5.55 28.06 21.90
N LEU A 21 4.77 28.03 22.97
CA LEU A 21 4.01 26.85 23.37
C LEU A 21 2.97 26.46 22.32
N LEU A 22 2.26 27.44 21.76
CA LEU A 22 1.28 27.22 20.69
C LEU A 22 1.96 26.68 19.43
N ALA A 23 3.12 27.21 19.06
CA ALA A 23 3.91 26.72 17.93
C ALA A 23 4.36 25.26 18.15
N MET A 24 4.83 24.93 19.35
CA MET A 24 5.23 23.56 19.69
C MET A 24 4.04 22.59 19.68
N ASP A 25 2.87 22.99 20.21
CA ASP A 25 1.64 22.17 20.17
C ASP A 25 1.21 21.90 18.72
N ALA A 26 1.25 22.90 17.85
CA ALA A 26 0.94 22.74 16.44
C ALA A 26 1.91 21.75 15.75
N GLN A 27 3.21 21.85 16.03
CA GLN A 27 4.21 20.91 15.51
C GLN A 27 3.96 19.47 15.99
N ILE A 28 3.68 19.27 17.28
CA ILE A 28 3.39 17.94 17.86
C ILE A 28 2.15 17.32 17.22
N ARG A 29 1.08 18.10 17.01
CA ARG A 29 -0.13 17.63 16.31
C ARG A 29 0.16 17.24 14.87
N GLY A 30 0.99 18.02 14.18
CA GLY A 30 1.47 17.72 12.83
C GLY A 30 2.21 16.37 12.78
N LEU A 31 3.17 16.16 13.70
CA LEU A 31 3.92 14.90 13.79
C LEU A 31 3.01 13.70 14.02
N ARG A 32 2.06 13.80 14.95
CA ARG A 32 1.10 12.71 15.21
C ARG A 32 0.27 12.36 13.97
N THR A 33 -0.10 13.36 13.18
CA THR A 33 -0.84 13.15 11.92
C THR A 33 0.03 12.42 10.90
N LEU A 34 1.31 12.80 10.80
CA LEU A 34 2.27 12.13 9.94
C LEU A 34 2.53 10.68 10.37
N GLU A 35 2.68 10.41 11.67
CA GLU A 35 2.87 9.05 12.21
C GLU A 35 1.72 8.12 11.82
N VAL A 36 0.47 8.59 11.96
CA VAL A 36 -0.71 7.83 11.52
C VAL A 36 -0.63 7.54 10.02
N ARG A 37 -0.30 8.55 9.21
CA ARG A 37 -0.20 8.39 7.76
C ARG A 37 0.92 7.42 7.36
N VAL A 38 2.06 7.47 8.03
CA VAL A 38 3.18 6.54 7.80
C VAL A 38 2.73 5.12 8.15
N ALA A 39 2.10 4.91 9.31
CA ALA A 39 1.60 3.59 9.70
C ALA A 39 0.57 3.02 8.69
N GLU A 40 -0.33 3.86 8.18
CA GLU A 40 -1.27 3.47 7.11
C GLU A 40 -0.53 3.03 5.84
N LEU A 41 0.43 3.83 5.38
CA LEU A 41 1.20 3.55 4.17
C LEU A 41 2.05 2.28 4.31
N GLU A 42 2.67 2.07 5.45
CA GLU A 42 3.41 0.84 5.77
C GLU A 42 2.46 -0.38 5.79
N GLY A 43 1.27 -0.23 6.35
CA GLY A 43 0.24 -1.27 6.33
C GLY A 43 -0.24 -1.62 4.91
N LEU A 44 -0.45 -0.62 4.06
CA LEU A 44 -0.77 -0.84 2.64
C LEU A 44 0.38 -1.55 1.92
N ARG A 45 1.63 -1.11 2.15
CA ARG A 45 2.81 -1.73 1.57
C ARG A 45 2.94 -3.19 2.00
N ALA A 46 2.74 -3.51 3.27
CA ALA A 46 2.78 -4.88 3.77
C ALA A 46 1.71 -5.77 3.10
N LYS A 47 0.49 -5.26 2.90
CA LYS A 47 -0.57 -5.98 2.16
C LYS A 47 -0.17 -6.23 0.71
N THR A 48 0.40 -5.24 0.02
CA THR A 48 0.82 -5.37 -1.38
C THR A 48 2.03 -6.30 -1.52
N LEU A 49 3.00 -6.26 -0.61
CA LEU A 49 4.13 -7.19 -0.59
C LEU A 49 3.68 -8.64 -0.35
N ARG A 50 2.71 -8.84 0.54
CA ARG A 50 2.12 -10.16 0.81
C ARG A 50 1.33 -10.71 -0.38
N ASN A 51 0.75 -9.84 -1.21
CA ASN A 51 -0.06 -10.22 -2.36
C ASN A 51 0.69 -10.16 -3.71
N GLY A 52 1.94 -9.68 -3.76
CA GLY A 52 2.55 -9.20 -5.00
C GLY A 52 4.03 -9.51 -5.24
N SER A 53 4.71 -10.24 -4.35
CA SER A 53 6.16 -10.51 -4.56
C SER A 53 6.46 -11.56 -5.65
N LYS A 54 5.46 -12.30 -6.14
CA LYS A 54 5.55 -13.13 -7.35
C LYS A 54 4.37 -12.84 -8.27
N SER A 55 4.65 -12.28 -9.45
CA SER A 55 3.64 -12.25 -10.51
C SER A 55 3.26 -13.68 -10.90
N PRO A 56 2.00 -13.95 -11.32
CA PRO A 56 1.61 -15.26 -11.81
C PRO A 56 2.35 -15.69 -13.09
N SER A 57 3.22 -14.87 -13.68
CA SER A 57 4.16 -15.24 -14.75
C SER A 57 5.56 -15.62 -14.25
N SER A 58 5.87 -15.38 -12.96
CA SER A 58 7.23 -15.51 -12.42
C SER A 58 7.76 -16.94 -12.35
N ASP A 59 6.89 -17.96 -12.23
CA ASP A 59 7.35 -19.37 -12.31
C ASP A 59 7.62 -19.84 -13.76
N GLY A 60 7.49 -18.95 -14.75
CA GLY A 60 7.84 -19.22 -16.15
C GLY A 60 7.17 -20.46 -16.76
N LEU A 61 7.80 -21.04 -17.77
CA LEU A 61 7.38 -22.26 -18.46
C LEU A 61 7.42 -23.52 -17.56
N ALA A 62 7.96 -23.42 -16.35
CA ALA A 62 8.00 -24.52 -15.38
C ALA A 62 6.65 -24.74 -14.67
N LYS A 63 5.66 -23.87 -14.91
CA LYS A 63 4.30 -24.08 -14.41
C LYS A 63 3.68 -25.33 -15.03
N PRO A 64 3.09 -26.22 -14.23
CA PRO A 64 2.36 -27.35 -14.79
C PRO A 64 1.22 -26.84 -15.67
N ALA A 65 1.03 -27.47 -16.83
CA ALA A 65 -0.07 -27.14 -17.72
C ALA A 65 -1.41 -27.22 -16.96
N PRO A 66 -2.34 -26.27 -17.16
CA PRO A 66 -3.60 -26.25 -16.43
C PRO A 66 -4.37 -27.55 -16.70
N LYS A 67 -4.52 -28.38 -15.67
CA LYS A 67 -5.23 -29.65 -15.75
C LYS A 67 -6.71 -29.41 -15.44
N SER A 68 -7.57 -29.72 -16.42
CA SER A 68 -9.02 -29.60 -16.24
C SER A 68 -9.49 -30.50 -15.10
N LEU A 69 -10.19 -29.90 -14.12
CA LEU A 69 -10.88 -30.61 -13.04
C LEU A 69 -12.29 -31.07 -13.47
N ARG A 70 -12.74 -30.72 -14.68
CA ARG A 70 -14.05 -31.19 -15.18
C ARG A 70 -14.01 -32.71 -15.31
N LYS A 71 -14.96 -33.37 -14.66
CA LYS A 71 -15.31 -34.76 -14.97
C LYS A 71 -15.94 -34.81 -16.36
N LYS A 72 -15.66 -35.87 -17.12
CA LYS A 72 -16.35 -36.12 -18.40
C LYS A 72 -17.85 -36.20 -18.11
N SER A 73 -18.59 -35.16 -18.51
CA SER A 73 -20.04 -35.30 -18.64
C SER A 73 -20.25 -36.18 -19.86
N GLY A 74 -20.87 -37.34 -19.74
CA GLY A 74 -21.21 -38.24 -20.87
C GLY A 74 -22.16 -37.63 -21.91
N ARG A 75 -22.30 -36.30 -21.92
CA ARG A 75 -23.05 -35.51 -22.89
C ARG A 75 -22.21 -35.37 -24.16
N LYS A 76 -22.85 -35.51 -25.31
CA LYS A 76 -22.22 -35.26 -26.61
C LYS A 76 -21.68 -33.81 -26.63
N PRO A 77 -20.49 -33.56 -27.20
CA PRO A 77 -20.00 -32.20 -27.40
C PRO A 77 -21.06 -31.39 -28.14
N GLY A 78 -21.44 -30.24 -27.60
CA GLY A 78 -22.34 -29.31 -28.27
C GLY A 78 -21.55 -28.41 -29.21
N GLY A 79 -21.92 -28.38 -30.49
CA GLY A 79 -21.36 -27.50 -31.51
C GLY A 79 -21.06 -28.24 -32.82
N ALA A 80 -21.48 -27.67 -33.95
CA ALA A 80 -21.07 -28.13 -35.27
C ALA A 80 -19.55 -27.93 -35.43
N ALA A 81 -18.87 -28.87 -36.09
CA ALA A 81 -17.46 -28.74 -36.43
C ALA A 81 -17.23 -27.45 -37.23
N GLY A 82 -16.34 -26.59 -36.74
CA GLY A 82 -16.14 -25.24 -37.25
C GLY A 82 -15.77 -25.20 -38.73
N ALA A 83 -16.28 -24.18 -39.42
CA ALA A 83 -15.86 -23.83 -40.77
C ALA A 83 -14.35 -23.57 -40.80
N LEU A 84 -13.65 -24.18 -41.76
CA LEU A 84 -12.24 -23.92 -42.04
C LEU A 84 -12.09 -22.49 -42.58
N GLY A 85 -11.55 -21.58 -41.77
CA GLY A 85 -11.14 -20.26 -42.23
C GLY A 85 -9.96 -20.39 -43.18
N ARG A 86 -10.19 -20.11 -44.47
CA ARG A 86 -9.13 -19.97 -45.48
C ARG A 86 -8.52 -18.57 -45.31
N HIS A 87 -7.27 -18.48 -44.87
CA HIS A 87 -6.50 -17.25 -45.03
C HIS A 87 -5.97 -17.22 -46.47
N ALA A 88 -6.24 -16.12 -47.17
CA ALA A 88 -5.69 -15.76 -48.47
C ALA A 88 -4.51 -14.80 -48.28
#